data_AF-A0A3D9GZL3-F1
#
_entry.id   AF-A0A3D9GZL3-F1
#
_cell.length_a   1.000
_cell.length_b   1.000
_cell.length_c   1.000
_cell.angle_alpha   90.00
_cell.angle_beta   90.00
_cell.angle_gamma   90.00
#
_symmetry.space_group_name_H-M   'P 1'
#
loop_
_entity.id
_entity.type
_entity.pdbx_description
1 polymer ?
#
loop_
_entity_poly.entity_id
_entity_poly.type
_entity_poly.pdbx_seq_one_letter_code
_entity_poly.pdbx_strand_id
1 'polypeptide(L)'
;MKHLLFLLIAFTLPSKAQTSKVLEPKLENIAWIAGTWHGEAFGGITEEIWSEPSGGSMMATFKLINDGKVTFYEIEVIREVENSLILQLKHFGPDLKGWETKDETVDFPLIEITENKVVFEGMSFEKNSDNEMNVYVDIKDNGKTETVKFNYRKTLKNSKPLKQLIKVKHAKETINIDGIANETIWKNSEWHQLDQLWLGEAYTADDFKGRYKLSWTKDALYLLAEIQDDVIVDTHKDPLVAWWDDDCLEVFIDEDNSGGEHQFNHNAFAYHIALDGNVVDMSTEKTGKLYNSHIESKNITIGNTTIWEVKMSLYDNSYNDHGENTPVNLSSNKNIGFALAYCDNDSSIERENFIGSISVEGIDKNRGWIDANIFGTLQLID
;
A
#
# COMPACT_ATOMS: atom_id res chain seq x y z
N MET A 1 9.77 -53.96 -55.44
CA MET A 1 9.12 -53.15 -54.39
C MET A 1 10.12 -52.99 -53.25
N LYS A 2 10.68 -51.79 -53.05
CA LYS A 2 11.60 -51.50 -51.94
C LYS A 2 10.76 -51.18 -50.70
N HIS A 3 10.84 -52.01 -49.67
CA HIS A 3 10.24 -51.71 -48.37
C HIS A 3 11.09 -50.66 -47.65
N LEU A 4 10.51 -49.49 -47.42
CA LEU A 4 11.07 -48.40 -46.63
C LEU A 4 10.76 -48.70 -45.16
N LEU A 5 11.80 -49.01 -44.38
CA LEU A 5 11.70 -49.23 -42.93
C LEU A 5 11.71 -47.87 -42.24
N PHE A 6 10.56 -47.44 -41.70
CA PHE A 6 10.48 -46.24 -40.85
C PHE A 6 10.97 -46.61 -39.44
N LEU A 7 12.12 -46.07 -39.04
CA LEU A 7 12.61 -46.16 -37.67
C LEU A 7 11.97 -45.03 -36.86
N LEU A 8 10.97 -45.35 -36.02
CA LEU A 8 10.35 -44.39 -35.10
C LEU A 8 11.29 -44.22 -33.89
N ILE A 9 12.05 -43.13 -33.85
CA ILE A 9 12.86 -42.76 -32.68
C ILE A 9 11.92 -42.09 -31.68
N ALA A 10 11.52 -42.82 -30.65
CA ALA A 10 10.83 -42.26 -29.49
C ALA A 10 11.83 -41.41 -28.68
N PHE A 11 11.73 -40.09 -28.78
CA PHE A 11 12.39 -39.18 -27.84
C PHE A 11 11.64 -39.24 -26.51
N THR A 12 12.19 -39.94 -25.53
CA THR A 12 11.81 -39.77 -24.13
C THR A 12 12.41 -38.46 -23.64
N LEU A 13 11.58 -37.41 -23.53
CA LEU A 13 11.94 -36.21 -22.78
C LEU A 13 12.07 -36.60 -21.29
N PRO A 14 13.26 -36.45 -20.66
CA PRO A 14 13.35 -36.59 -19.22
C PRO A 14 12.61 -35.42 -18.58
N SER A 15 11.45 -35.70 -17.99
CA SER A 15 10.81 -34.79 -17.05
C SER A 15 11.78 -34.58 -15.90
N LYS A 16 12.42 -33.41 -15.82
CA LYS A 16 13.14 -33.01 -14.62
C LYS A 16 12.10 -32.81 -13.53
N ALA A 17 11.98 -33.79 -12.62
CA ALA A 17 11.38 -33.53 -11.33
C ALA A 17 12.21 -32.41 -10.69
N GLN A 18 11.59 -31.24 -10.52
CA GLN A 18 12.18 -30.12 -9.82
C GLN A 18 12.27 -30.53 -8.35
N THR A 19 13.44 -30.98 -7.91
CA THR A 19 13.71 -31.27 -6.51
C THR A 19 13.81 -29.93 -5.80
N SER A 20 12.77 -29.57 -5.06
CA SER A 20 12.75 -28.38 -4.22
C SER A 20 13.89 -28.44 -3.21
N LYS A 21 14.65 -27.35 -3.06
CA LYS A 21 15.72 -27.25 -2.08
C LYS A 21 15.12 -27.33 -0.67
N VAL A 22 15.55 -28.32 0.10
CA VAL A 22 15.20 -28.43 1.52
C VAL A 22 16.00 -27.39 2.31
N LEU A 23 15.32 -26.68 3.21
CA LEU A 23 15.87 -25.63 4.07
C LEU A 23 16.12 -26.14 5.49
N GLU A 24 16.95 -25.40 6.23
CA GLU A 24 17.24 -25.72 7.63
C GLU A 24 16.01 -25.47 8.52
N PRO A 25 15.85 -26.23 9.62
CA PRO A 25 14.72 -26.13 10.54
C PRO A 25 14.83 -24.89 11.43
N LYS A 26 14.60 -23.73 10.81
CA LYS A 26 14.75 -22.40 11.39
C LYS A 26 13.48 -21.60 11.20
N LEU A 27 13.06 -20.86 12.22
CA LEU A 27 11.82 -20.08 12.17
C LEU A 27 11.86 -19.03 11.05
N GLU A 28 13.04 -18.50 10.74
CA GLU A 28 13.25 -17.54 9.65
C GLU A 28 12.88 -18.12 8.28
N ASN A 29 13.03 -19.44 8.09
CA ASN A 29 12.66 -20.12 6.84
C ASN A 29 11.14 -20.33 6.69
N ILE A 30 10.36 -20.07 7.74
CA ILE A 30 8.89 -20.14 7.74
C ILE A 30 8.23 -18.81 8.13
N ALA A 31 9.00 -17.71 8.21
CA ALA A 31 8.51 -16.39 8.59
C ALA A 31 7.36 -15.89 7.69
N TRP A 32 7.26 -16.40 6.46
CA TRP A 32 6.17 -16.07 5.53
C TRP A 32 4.78 -16.48 6.02
N ILE A 33 4.66 -17.34 7.04
CA ILE A 33 3.40 -17.70 7.70
C ILE A 33 2.86 -16.54 8.53
N ALA A 34 3.71 -15.61 8.99
CA ALA A 34 3.29 -14.48 9.81
C ALA A 34 2.24 -13.60 9.10
N GLY A 35 1.28 -13.12 9.88
CA GLY A 35 0.19 -12.27 9.42
C GLY A 35 -1.18 -12.66 9.98
N THR A 36 -2.20 -11.94 9.51
CA THR A 36 -3.61 -12.16 9.86
C THR A 36 -4.33 -12.78 8.68
N TRP A 37 -4.81 -14.01 8.88
CA TRP A 37 -5.36 -14.87 7.86
C TRP A 37 -6.84 -15.14 8.10
N HIS A 38 -7.59 -15.20 7.01
CA HIS A 38 -9.01 -15.51 7.02
C HIS A 38 -9.30 -16.59 5.98
N GLY A 39 -10.23 -17.48 6.28
CA GLY A 39 -10.64 -18.50 5.33
C GLY A 39 -11.92 -19.21 5.72
N GLU A 40 -12.13 -20.37 5.10
CA GLU A 40 -13.25 -21.25 5.40
C GLU A 40 -12.72 -22.62 5.85
N ALA A 41 -13.27 -23.13 6.95
CA ALA A 41 -12.99 -24.46 7.47
C ALA A 41 -14.26 -25.05 8.09
N PHE A 42 -14.48 -26.35 7.91
CA PHE A 42 -15.59 -27.07 8.55
C PHE A 42 -16.98 -26.48 8.32
N GLY A 43 -17.19 -25.79 7.18
CA GLY A 43 -18.45 -25.11 6.86
C GLY A 43 -18.62 -23.73 7.52
N GLY A 44 -17.61 -23.24 8.23
CA GLY A 44 -17.58 -21.94 8.89
C GLY A 44 -16.45 -21.03 8.41
N ILE A 45 -16.35 -19.86 9.05
CA ILE A 45 -15.32 -18.85 8.79
C ILE A 45 -14.21 -19.00 9.83
N THR A 46 -12.97 -18.95 9.38
CA THR A 46 -11.79 -18.98 10.26
C THR A 46 -11.05 -17.66 10.27
N GLU A 47 -10.48 -17.33 11.42
CA GLU A 47 -9.50 -16.28 11.60
C GLU A 47 -8.28 -16.88 12.31
N GLU A 48 -7.08 -16.64 11.78
CA GLU A 48 -5.83 -17.16 12.33
C GLU A 48 -4.74 -16.08 12.25
N ILE A 49 -4.09 -15.80 13.38
CA ILE A 49 -3.10 -14.72 13.48
C ILE A 49 -1.78 -15.31 13.92
N TRP A 50 -0.75 -15.20 13.08
CA TRP A 50 0.62 -15.64 13.39
C TRP A 50 1.54 -14.45 13.63
N SER A 51 2.34 -14.52 14.70
CA SER A 51 3.42 -13.56 14.96
C SER A 51 4.64 -13.81 14.07
N GLU A 52 5.47 -12.78 13.89
CA GLU A 52 6.83 -12.96 13.37
C GLU A 52 7.68 -13.85 14.30
N PRO A 53 8.72 -14.53 13.78
CA PRO A 53 9.72 -15.21 14.60
C PRO A 53 10.36 -14.27 15.61
N SER A 54 10.24 -14.58 16.90
CA SER A 54 10.92 -13.85 17.96
C SER A 54 11.08 -14.69 19.22
N GLY A 55 12.18 -14.50 19.96
CA GLY A 55 12.42 -15.23 21.20
C GLY A 55 12.47 -16.75 21.05
N GLY A 56 12.78 -17.27 19.86
CA GLY A 56 12.80 -18.72 19.57
C GLY A 56 11.41 -19.35 19.37
N SER A 57 10.38 -18.54 19.13
CA SER A 57 9.01 -18.99 18.87
C SER A 57 8.31 -18.13 17.83
N MET A 58 7.31 -18.71 17.16
CA MET A 58 6.15 -18.01 16.62
C MET A 58 4.93 -18.39 17.47
N MET A 59 3.95 -17.51 17.60
CA MET A 59 2.68 -17.83 18.27
C MET A 59 1.51 -17.58 17.33
N ALA A 60 0.45 -18.37 17.49
CA ALA A 60 -0.81 -18.17 16.81
C ALA A 60 -2.03 -18.26 17.72
N THR A 61 -3.09 -17.62 17.26
CA THR A 61 -4.45 -17.86 17.75
C THR A 61 -5.38 -18.09 16.59
N PHE A 62 -6.15 -19.16 16.67
CA PHE A 62 -7.18 -19.53 15.70
C PHE A 62 -8.58 -19.35 16.30
N LYS A 63 -9.56 -19.03 15.46
CA LYS A 63 -10.98 -18.94 15.83
C LYS A 63 -11.83 -19.47 14.68
N LEU A 64 -12.72 -20.43 14.97
CA LEU A 64 -13.75 -20.91 14.05
C LEU A 64 -15.12 -20.31 14.41
N ILE A 65 -15.81 -19.76 13.42
CA ILE A 65 -17.15 -19.18 13.54
C ILE A 65 -18.12 -19.95 12.65
N ASN A 66 -19.18 -20.48 13.24
CA ASN A 66 -20.31 -21.09 12.54
C ASN A 66 -21.60 -20.36 12.93
N ASP A 67 -22.47 -20.07 11.96
CA ASP A 67 -23.76 -19.39 12.19
C ASP A 67 -23.65 -18.11 13.04
N GLY A 68 -22.58 -17.34 12.83
CA GLY A 68 -22.32 -16.09 13.57
C GLY A 68 -21.89 -16.28 15.04
N LYS A 69 -21.58 -17.50 15.46
CA LYS A 69 -21.10 -17.82 16.81
C LYS A 69 -19.76 -18.54 16.77
N VAL A 70 -18.92 -18.27 17.77
CA VAL A 70 -17.67 -19.00 17.92
C VAL A 70 -17.96 -20.46 18.25
N THR A 71 -17.31 -21.36 17.53
CA THR A 71 -17.34 -22.81 17.78
C THR A 71 -16.22 -23.20 18.73
N PHE A 72 -14.99 -22.80 18.42
CA PHE A 72 -13.82 -23.02 19.27
C PHE A 72 -12.67 -22.08 18.88
N TYR A 73 -11.64 -22.06 19.72
CA TYR A 73 -10.38 -21.38 19.52
C TYR A 73 -9.21 -22.37 19.59
N GLU A 74 -8.08 -22.01 18.99
CA GLU A 74 -6.79 -22.66 19.27
C GLU A 74 -5.78 -21.61 19.70
N ILE A 75 -4.84 -22.03 20.55
CA ILE A 75 -3.60 -21.30 20.80
C ILE A 75 -2.47 -22.20 20.34
N GLU A 76 -1.62 -21.68 19.46
CA GLU A 76 -0.59 -22.44 18.78
C GLU A 76 0.78 -21.80 18.97
N VAL A 77 1.82 -22.61 18.91
CA VAL A 77 3.21 -22.15 18.88
C VAL A 77 4.02 -22.99 17.90
N ILE A 78 4.97 -22.37 17.20
CA ILE A 78 6.05 -23.09 16.52
C ILE A 78 7.35 -22.71 17.20
N ARG A 79 8.09 -23.69 17.73
CA ARG A 79 9.28 -23.46 18.56
C ARG A 79 10.50 -24.18 18.02
N GLU A 80 11.68 -23.59 18.20
CA GLU A 80 12.94 -24.29 17.98
C GLU A 80 13.23 -25.23 19.17
N VAL A 81 13.40 -26.52 18.89
CA VAL A 81 13.72 -27.56 19.90
C VAL A 81 14.77 -28.50 19.33
N GLU A 82 15.90 -28.65 20.03
CA GLU A 82 16.96 -29.64 19.71
C GLU A 82 17.42 -29.65 18.22
N ASN A 83 17.50 -28.47 17.61
CA ASN A 83 17.81 -28.25 16.18
C ASN A 83 16.72 -28.68 15.20
N SER A 84 15.46 -28.73 15.63
CA SER A 84 14.29 -28.90 14.78
C SER A 84 13.22 -27.86 15.14
N LEU A 85 12.07 -27.91 14.45
CA LEU A 85 10.87 -27.18 14.83
C LEU A 85 9.80 -28.16 15.35
N ILE A 86 8.97 -27.66 16.25
CA ILE A 86 7.74 -28.35 16.69
C ILE A 86 6.59 -27.35 16.65
N LEU A 87 5.49 -27.72 15.99
CA LEU A 87 4.22 -27.02 16.11
C LEU A 87 3.43 -27.66 17.25
N GLN A 88 2.90 -26.87 18.16
CA GLN A 88 2.09 -27.35 19.27
C GLN A 88 0.85 -26.50 19.43
N LEU A 89 -0.27 -27.12 19.79
CA LEU A 89 -1.51 -26.41 20.01
C LEU A 89 -2.34 -26.96 21.18
N LYS A 90 -3.26 -26.12 21.63
CA LYS A 90 -4.39 -26.51 22.49
C LYS A 90 -5.68 -25.92 21.95
N HIS A 91 -6.75 -26.67 22.10
CA HIS A 91 -8.08 -26.24 21.71
C HIS A 91 -8.87 -25.74 22.92
N PHE A 92 -9.72 -24.75 22.70
CA PHE A 92 -10.57 -24.15 23.72
C PHE A 92 -11.99 -23.97 23.21
N GLY A 93 -12.98 -24.29 24.05
CA GLY A 93 -14.36 -23.94 23.78
C GLY A 93 -14.59 -22.41 23.75
N PRO A 94 -15.79 -21.95 23.38
CA PRO A 94 -16.12 -20.52 23.33
C PRO A 94 -16.04 -19.80 24.68
N ASP A 95 -16.01 -20.55 25.79
CA ASP A 95 -15.83 -20.07 27.16
C ASP A 95 -14.39 -20.23 27.67
N LEU A 96 -13.44 -20.47 26.77
CA LEU A 96 -12.01 -20.65 27.02
C LEU A 96 -11.67 -21.88 27.89
N LYS A 97 -12.55 -22.88 27.99
CA LYS A 97 -12.22 -24.16 28.62
C LYS A 97 -11.47 -25.05 27.64
N GLY A 98 -10.29 -25.54 28.06
CA GLY A 98 -9.44 -26.40 27.25
C GLY A 98 -10.05 -27.79 27.01
N TRP A 99 -9.77 -28.36 25.83
CA TRP A 99 -10.14 -29.74 25.49
C TRP A 99 -9.11 -30.73 26.01
N GLU A 100 -7.83 -30.41 25.83
CA GLU A 100 -6.71 -31.18 26.38
C GLU A 100 -6.67 -31.03 27.90
N THR A 101 -6.13 -32.05 28.57
CA THR A 101 -5.88 -31.93 30.01
C THR A 101 -4.80 -30.87 30.27
N LYS A 102 -4.66 -30.48 31.54
CA LYS A 102 -3.80 -29.37 31.97
C LYS A 102 -2.39 -29.44 31.37
N ASP A 103 -1.78 -30.63 31.39
CA ASP A 103 -0.37 -30.82 31.05
C ASP A 103 -0.17 -31.36 29.61
N GLU A 104 -1.24 -31.52 28.84
CA GLU A 104 -1.20 -32.08 27.48
C GLU A 104 -1.35 -31.00 26.40
N THR A 105 -0.63 -31.16 25.30
CA THR A 105 -0.73 -30.41 24.04
C THR A 105 -0.85 -31.39 22.88
N VAL A 106 -1.36 -30.92 21.75
CA VAL A 106 -1.23 -31.65 20.49
C VAL A 106 0.06 -31.20 19.81
N ASP A 107 0.93 -32.14 19.51
CA ASP A 107 2.30 -31.88 19.07
C ASP A 107 2.53 -32.43 17.65
N PHE A 108 3.08 -31.60 16.78
CA PHE A 108 3.35 -31.88 15.38
C PHE A 108 4.85 -31.65 15.12
N PRO A 109 5.69 -32.70 15.16
CA PRO A 109 7.10 -32.60 14.82
C PRO A 109 7.31 -32.19 13.35
N LEU A 110 8.35 -31.41 13.09
CA LEU A 110 8.73 -31.02 11.72
C LEU A 110 9.21 -32.22 10.90
N ILE A 111 8.75 -32.31 9.65
CA ILE A 111 9.22 -33.26 8.63
C ILE A 111 10.17 -32.57 7.65
N GLU A 112 9.74 -31.47 7.01
CA GLU A 112 10.55 -30.76 6.01
C GLU A 112 10.16 -29.29 5.84
N ILE A 113 11.10 -28.48 5.36
CA ILE A 113 10.89 -27.09 4.94
C ILE A 113 11.46 -26.93 3.53
N THR A 114 10.71 -26.28 2.66
CA THR A 114 11.16 -25.75 1.37
C THR A 114 10.87 -24.25 1.31
N GLU A 115 11.24 -23.59 0.21
CA GLU A 115 11.02 -22.15 0.01
C GLU A 115 9.54 -21.72 0.18
N ASN A 116 8.59 -22.59 -0.19
CA ASN A 116 7.17 -22.26 -0.21
C ASN A 116 6.31 -23.25 0.60
N LYS A 117 6.91 -24.15 1.37
CA LYS A 117 6.15 -25.16 2.12
C LYS A 117 6.86 -25.54 3.42
N VAL A 118 6.09 -25.72 4.48
CA VAL A 118 6.54 -26.42 5.69
C VAL A 118 5.58 -27.56 6.00
N VAL A 119 6.15 -28.72 6.33
CA VAL A 119 5.41 -29.94 6.62
C VAL A 119 5.76 -30.40 8.03
N PHE A 120 4.75 -30.48 8.89
CA PHE A 120 4.78 -31.15 10.17
C PHE A 120 3.98 -32.47 10.09
N GLU A 121 4.13 -33.35 11.08
CA GLU A 121 3.36 -34.60 11.15
C GLU A 121 1.85 -34.33 11.32
N GLY A 122 1.10 -34.34 10.23
CA GLY A 122 -0.36 -34.16 10.24
C GLY A 122 -0.83 -32.73 10.02
N MET A 123 0.09 -31.77 9.80
CA MET A 123 -0.24 -30.41 9.41
C MET A 123 0.82 -29.85 8.46
N SER A 124 0.41 -29.16 7.39
CA SER A 124 1.36 -28.48 6.50
C SER A 124 0.84 -27.14 6.00
N PHE A 125 1.74 -26.21 5.77
CA PHE A 125 1.47 -24.87 5.26
C PHE A 125 2.16 -24.74 3.90
N GLU A 126 1.44 -24.21 2.92
CA GLU A 126 1.94 -23.99 1.56
C GLU A 126 1.67 -22.54 1.13
N LYS A 127 2.73 -21.80 0.85
CA LYS A 127 2.68 -20.43 0.33
C LYS A 127 2.27 -20.46 -1.15
N ASN A 128 1.06 -20.00 -1.46
CA ASN A 128 0.61 -19.82 -2.85
C ASN A 128 1.06 -18.45 -3.39
N SER A 129 0.98 -17.41 -2.55
CA SER A 129 1.45 -16.04 -2.81
C SER A 129 1.71 -15.32 -1.49
N ASP A 130 2.11 -14.05 -1.52
CA ASP A 130 2.29 -13.26 -0.28
C ASP A 130 0.99 -13.04 0.51
N ASN A 131 -0.17 -13.17 -0.15
CA ASN A 131 -1.49 -12.94 0.42
C ASN A 131 -2.37 -14.20 0.46
N GLU A 132 -1.86 -15.36 0.06
CA GLU A 132 -2.62 -16.60 0.02
C GLU A 132 -1.76 -17.79 0.45
N MET A 133 -2.27 -18.58 1.39
CA MET A 133 -1.68 -19.85 1.79
C MET A 133 -2.72 -20.96 1.86
N ASN A 134 -2.28 -22.19 1.66
CA ASN A 134 -3.09 -23.37 1.97
C ASN A 134 -2.55 -24.00 3.25
N VAL A 135 -3.45 -24.36 4.16
CA VAL A 135 -3.14 -25.18 5.32
C VAL A 135 -3.82 -26.53 5.12
N TYR A 136 -3.07 -27.62 5.30
CA TYR A 136 -3.57 -28.98 5.18
C TYR A 136 -3.49 -29.64 6.56
N VAL A 137 -4.59 -30.22 7.03
CA VAL A 137 -4.68 -30.85 8.34
C VAL A 137 -5.21 -32.27 8.20
N ASP A 138 -4.50 -33.22 8.79
CA ASP A 138 -4.91 -34.62 8.84
C ASP A 138 -5.91 -34.84 9.96
N ILE A 139 -7.14 -35.18 9.60
CA ILE A 139 -8.23 -35.45 10.53
C ILE A 139 -8.46 -36.96 10.59
N LYS A 140 -8.48 -37.50 11.81
CA LYS A 140 -8.79 -38.91 12.04
C LYS A 140 -10.27 -39.05 12.41
N ASP A 141 -11.03 -39.74 11.58
CA ASP A 141 -12.39 -40.18 11.88
C ASP A 141 -12.53 -41.69 11.66
N ASN A 142 -13.06 -42.41 12.65
CA ASN A 142 -13.33 -43.85 12.61
C ASN A 142 -12.15 -44.73 12.09
N GLY A 143 -10.91 -44.34 12.40
CA GLY A 143 -9.70 -45.07 11.98
C GLY A 143 -9.24 -44.79 10.55
N LYS A 144 -9.89 -43.86 9.84
CA LYS A 144 -9.46 -43.34 8.54
C LYS A 144 -8.89 -41.93 8.73
N THR A 145 -7.74 -41.66 8.12
CA THR A 145 -7.18 -40.29 8.04
C THR A 145 -7.65 -39.64 6.74
N GLU A 146 -8.17 -38.42 6.84
CA GLU A 146 -8.50 -37.55 5.72
C GLU A 146 -7.76 -36.23 5.88
N THR A 147 -7.01 -35.83 4.84
CA THR A 147 -6.36 -34.51 4.82
C THR A 147 -7.34 -33.47 4.30
N VAL A 148 -7.69 -32.51 5.14
CA VAL A 148 -8.56 -31.39 4.77
C VAL A 148 -7.70 -30.18 4.41
N LYS A 149 -8.09 -29.48 3.35
CA LYS A 149 -7.45 -28.24 2.89
C LYS A 149 -8.25 -27.03 3.34
N PHE A 150 -7.60 -26.09 3.99
CA PHE A 150 -8.08 -24.75 4.28
C PHE A 150 -7.36 -23.75 3.38
N ASN A 151 -8.11 -22.90 2.68
CA ASN A 151 -7.55 -21.81 1.89
C ASN A 151 -7.63 -20.53 2.71
N TYR A 152 -6.48 -19.94 2.98
CA TYR A 152 -6.35 -18.73 3.77
C TYR A 152 -5.89 -17.57 2.92
N ARG A 153 -6.47 -16.41 3.20
CA ARG A 153 -6.12 -15.13 2.58
C ARG A 153 -5.77 -14.13 3.66
N LYS A 154 -4.71 -13.36 3.45
CA LYS A 154 -4.50 -12.17 4.27
C LYS A 154 -5.66 -11.21 4.00
N THR A 155 -6.23 -10.63 5.05
CA THR A 155 -7.09 -9.45 4.86
C THR A 155 -6.17 -8.39 4.31
N LEU A 156 -6.34 -8.04 3.03
CA LEU A 156 -5.76 -6.81 2.50
C LEU A 156 -6.19 -5.73 3.50
N LYS A 157 -5.23 -5.01 4.12
CA LYS A 157 -5.50 -3.80 4.91
C LYS A 157 -6.67 -3.11 4.24
N ASN A 158 -7.79 -2.93 4.94
CA ASN A 158 -9.03 -2.38 4.38
C ASN A 158 -8.64 -1.28 3.39
N SER A 159 -8.65 -1.60 2.09
CA SER A 159 -8.15 -0.65 1.13
C SER A 159 -9.15 0.49 1.20
N LYS A 160 -8.63 1.69 1.43
CA LYS A 160 -9.43 2.90 1.47
C LYS A 160 -10.44 2.84 0.32
N PRO A 161 -11.76 2.91 0.62
CA PRO A 161 -12.78 2.83 -0.41
C PRO A 161 -12.47 3.79 -1.55
N LEU A 162 -12.70 3.37 -2.80
CA LEU A 162 -12.46 4.23 -3.94
C LEU A 162 -13.27 5.52 -3.78
N LYS A 163 -12.57 6.66 -3.66
CA LYS A 163 -13.18 7.96 -3.43
C LYS A 163 -12.86 8.85 -4.61
N GLN A 164 -13.88 9.45 -5.24
CA GLN A 164 -13.71 10.36 -6.40
C GLN A 164 -12.72 9.78 -7.44
N LEU A 165 -13.03 8.58 -7.93
CA LEU A 165 -12.14 7.82 -8.81
C LEU A 165 -11.82 8.60 -10.10
N ILE A 166 -10.54 8.94 -10.30
CA ILE A 166 -10.02 9.56 -11.52
C ILE A 166 -9.20 8.53 -12.29
N LYS A 167 -9.50 8.34 -13.57
CA LYS A 167 -8.70 7.50 -14.45
C LYS A 167 -7.59 8.32 -15.10
N VAL A 168 -6.34 7.97 -14.81
CA VAL A 168 -5.17 8.74 -15.25
C VAL A 168 -4.49 8.02 -16.41
N LYS A 169 -4.38 8.70 -17.56
CA LYS A 169 -3.86 8.13 -18.81
C LYS A 169 -2.34 8.06 -18.79
N HIS A 170 -1.80 7.01 -19.39
CA HIS A 170 -0.37 6.82 -19.59
C HIS A 170 0.15 7.76 -20.69
N ALA A 171 1.24 8.48 -20.41
CA ALA A 171 1.94 9.28 -21.41
C ALA A 171 2.83 8.39 -22.28
N LYS A 172 2.59 8.42 -23.60
CA LYS A 172 3.42 7.68 -24.58
C LYS A 172 4.67 8.44 -25.00
N GLU A 173 4.69 9.75 -24.74
CA GLU A 173 5.75 10.67 -25.07
C GLU A 173 6.37 11.18 -23.76
N THR A 174 7.63 11.58 -23.80
CA THR A 174 8.28 12.26 -22.67
C THR A 174 7.57 13.58 -22.41
N ILE A 175 7.18 13.82 -21.15
CA ILE A 175 6.69 15.11 -20.68
C ILE A 175 7.92 15.90 -20.21
N ASN A 176 8.15 17.08 -20.79
CA ASN A 176 9.23 17.96 -20.35
C ASN A 176 8.67 18.89 -19.28
N ILE A 177 9.39 19.06 -18.17
CA ILE A 177 8.94 19.95 -17.09
C ILE A 177 9.48 21.35 -17.39
N ASP A 178 8.78 22.06 -18.27
CA ASP A 178 9.18 23.39 -18.74
C ASP A 178 8.14 24.48 -18.44
N GLY A 179 6.99 24.11 -17.88
CA GLY A 179 5.91 25.02 -17.51
C GLY A 179 5.01 25.38 -18.69
N ILE A 180 5.13 24.68 -19.82
CA ILE A 180 4.37 24.92 -21.04
C ILE A 180 3.57 23.66 -21.39
N ALA A 181 2.25 23.70 -21.22
CA ALA A 181 1.32 22.59 -21.47
C ALA A 181 1.12 22.22 -22.97
N ASN A 182 2.19 21.92 -23.70
CA ASN A 182 2.17 21.76 -25.15
C ASN A 182 2.17 20.29 -25.62
N GLU A 183 2.46 19.35 -24.72
CA GLU A 183 2.50 17.92 -24.95
C GLU A 183 1.15 17.36 -25.41
N THR A 184 1.21 16.27 -26.18
CA THR A 184 0.02 15.57 -26.67
C THR A 184 -0.86 15.07 -25.53
N ILE A 185 -0.27 14.64 -24.42
CA ILE A 185 -1.03 14.10 -23.28
C ILE A 185 -1.89 15.18 -22.61
N TRP A 186 -1.36 16.39 -22.42
CA TRP A 186 -2.09 17.50 -21.84
C TRP A 186 -3.29 17.94 -22.67
N LYS A 187 -3.23 17.79 -24.00
CA LYS A 187 -4.38 18.07 -24.89
C LYS A 187 -5.49 17.03 -24.77
N ASN A 188 -5.17 15.81 -24.35
CA ASN A 188 -6.07 14.65 -24.33
C ASN A 188 -6.52 14.22 -22.92
N SER A 189 -5.92 14.78 -21.88
CA SER A 189 -6.34 14.61 -20.48
C SER A 189 -7.51 15.54 -20.13
N GLU A 190 -8.37 15.08 -19.23
CA GLU A 190 -9.52 15.84 -18.75
C GLU A 190 -9.11 16.83 -17.66
N TRP A 191 -9.71 18.03 -17.67
CA TRP A 191 -9.53 18.99 -16.58
C TRP A 191 -10.40 18.58 -15.39
N HIS A 192 -9.79 18.53 -14.21
CA HIS A 192 -10.43 18.40 -12.91
C HIS A 192 -10.43 19.74 -12.20
N GLN A 193 -11.48 20.02 -11.41
CA GLN A 193 -11.58 21.29 -10.68
C GLN A 193 -10.80 21.25 -9.39
N LEU A 194 -10.22 22.39 -9.01
CA LEU A 194 -9.64 22.66 -7.71
C LEU A 194 -10.46 23.78 -7.08
N ASP A 195 -11.55 23.42 -6.41
CA ASP A 195 -12.63 24.35 -6.05
C ASP A 195 -13.29 24.05 -4.69
N GLN A 196 -12.66 23.22 -3.85
CA GLN A 196 -13.20 22.82 -2.56
C GLN A 196 -12.56 23.63 -1.43
N LEU A 197 -13.28 24.61 -0.89
CA LEU A 197 -12.82 25.39 0.26
C LEU A 197 -12.62 24.50 1.51
N TRP A 198 -11.36 24.31 1.90
CA TRP A 198 -10.96 23.55 3.09
C TRP A 198 -10.65 24.45 4.29
N LEU A 199 -10.09 25.63 4.06
CA LEU A 199 -9.85 26.64 5.10
C LEU A 199 -10.03 28.05 4.51
N GLY A 200 -10.48 28.99 5.34
CA GLY A 200 -10.69 30.38 4.97
C GLY A 200 -12.16 30.75 4.75
N GLU A 201 -12.38 32.01 4.38
CA GLU A 201 -13.68 32.55 4.03
C GLU A 201 -14.05 32.21 2.57
N ALA A 202 -15.29 32.48 2.17
CA ALA A 202 -15.70 32.28 0.78
C ALA A 202 -14.99 33.27 -0.15
N TYR A 203 -14.32 32.74 -1.18
CA TYR A 203 -13.60 33.51 -2.19
C TYR A 203 -14.43 33.71 -3.47
N THR A 204 -13.98 34.60 -4.35
CA THR A 204 -14.62 34.82 -5.66
C THR A 204 -13.80 34.23 -6.79
N ALA A 205 -14.41 34.11 -7.96
CA ALA A 205 -13.71 33.67 -9.16
C ALA A 205 -12.65 34.68 -9.66
N ASP A 206 -12.70 35.95 -9.27
CA ASP A 206 -11.69 36.94 -9.66
C ASP A 206 -10.43 36.88 -8.78
N ASP A 207 -10.62 36.34 -7.59
CA ASP A 207 -9.64 36.07 -6.54
C ASP A 207 -8.96 34.72 -6.87
N PHE A 208 -9.67 33.59 -6.71
CA PHE A 208 -9.11 32.28 -7.05
C PHE A 208 -9.90 31.49 -8.10
N LYS A 209 -9.17 30.88 -9.06
CA LYS A 209 -9.64 29.72 -9.84
C LYS A 209 -8.54 28.69 -10.06
N GLY A 210 -8.81 27.45 -9.66
CA GLY A 210 -7.90 26.34 -9.90
C GLY A 210 -8.50 25.22 -10.76
N ARG A 211 -7.67 24.63 -11.62
CA ARG A 211 -7.96 23.34 -12.27
C ARG A 211 -6.68 22.58 -12.56
N TYR A 212 -6.78 21.27 -12.72
CA TYR A 212 -5.61 20.42 -12.94
C TYR A 212 -5.87 19.25 -13.89
N LYS A 213 -4.78 18.72 -14.46
CA LYS A 213 -4.71 17.49 -15.26
C LYS A 213 -3.68 16.56 -14.67
N LEU A 214 -3.89 15.26 -14.89
CA LEU A 214 -2.98 14.22 -14.47
C LEU A 214 -2.56 13.35 -15.66
N SER A 215 -1.37 12.78 -15.55
CA SER A 215 -0.82 11.75 -16.43
C SER A 215 0.16 10.88 -15.66
N TRP A 216 0.55 9.73 -16.18
CA TRP A 216 1.59 8.90 -15.57
C TRP A 216 2.53 8.29 -16.61
N THR A 217 3.75 7.94 -16.18
CA THR A 217 4.66 7.02 -16.86
C THR A 217 5.13 5.99 -15.85
N LYS A 218 5.88 4.97 -16.28
CA LYS A 218 6.48 3.99 -15.36
C LYS A 218 7.25 4.64 -14.20
N ASP A 219 7.88 5.79 -14.41
CA ASP A 219 8.81 6.36 -13.44
C ASP A 219 8.18 7.46 -12.56
N ALA A 220 7.02 8.02 -12.93
CA ALA A 220 6.43 9.16 -12.23
C ALA A 220 4.94 9.39 -12.50
N LEU A 221 4.29 10.06 -11.54
CA LEU A 221 3.02 10.75 -11.73
C LEU A 221 3.30 12.19 -12.19
N TYR A 222 2.46 12.71 -13.09
CA TYR A 222 2.59 14.05 -13.63
C TYR A 222 1.33 14.86 -13.36
N LEU A 223 1.53 16.12 -13.04
CA LEU A 223 0.48 17.08 -12.74
C LEU A 223 0.72 18.35 -13.57
N LEU A 224 -0.35 18.82 -14.20
CA LEU A 224 -0.43 20.15 -14.78
C LEU A 224 -1.54 20.92 -14.06
N ALA A 225 -1.20 21.96 -13.32
CA ALA A 225 -2.18 22.84 -12.68
C ALA A 225 -2.19 24.21 -13.36
N GLU A 226 -3.39 24.77 -13.53
CA GLU A 226 -3.60 26.15 -13.94
C GLU A 226 -4.30 26.85 -12.78
N ILE A 227 -3.61 27.83 -12.20
CA ILE A 227 -4.08 28.62 -11.07
C ILE A 227 -4.24 30.07 -11.54
N GLN A 228 -5.41 30.64 -11.31
CA GLN A 228 -5.64 32.07 -11.38
C GLN A 228 -5.74 32.60 -9.96
N ASP A 229 -4.94 33.63 -9.69
CA ASP A 229 -4.70 34.22 -8.39
C ASP A 229 -4.29 35.68 -8.65
N ASP A 230 -4.97 36.63 -8.02
CA ASP A 230 -4.74 38.06 -8.25
C ASP A 230 -3.52 38.63 -7.51
N VAL A 231 -3.04 37.99 -6.44
CA VAL A 231 -1.88 38.42 -5.68
C VAL A 231 -0.98 37.25 -5.26
N ILE A 232 0.19 37.16 -5.90
CA ILE A 232 1.20 36.16 -5.52
C ILE A 232 2.11 36.71 -4.39
N VAL A 233 2.21 35.96 -3.30
CA VAL A 233 2.95 36.21 -2.06
C VAL A 233 3.96 35.09 -1.80
N ASP A 234 5.21 35.52 -1.61
CA ASP A 234 6.36 34.70 -1.16
C ASP A 234 7.16 35.53 -0.17
N THR A 235 6.77 35.48 1.11
CA THR A 235 7.33 36.33 2.17
C THR A 235 8.42 35.63 2.97
N HIS A 236 8.44 34.29 2.97
CA HIS A 236 9.37 33.47 3.74
C HIS A 236 10.51 32.93 2.88
N LYS A 237 11.65 33.66 2.87
CA LYS A 237 12.85 33.24 2.14
C LYS A 237 13.47 31.91 2.60
N ASP A 238 13.21 31.48 3.83
CA ASP A 238 13.66 30.18 4.33
C ASP A 238 12.54 29.16 4.06
N PRO A 239 12.76 28.17 3.18
CA PRO A 239 11.71 27.23 2.79
C PRO A 239 11.22 26.36 3.95
N LEU A 240 11.91 26.36 5.10
CA LEU A 240 11.51 25.56 6.28
C LEU A 240 10.77 26.39 7.35
N VAL A 241 10.40 27.63 7.04
CA VAL A 241 9.66 28.51 7.96
C VAL A 241 8.30 28.83 7.35
N ALA A 242 7.22 28.40 8.01
CA ALA A 242 5.84 28.78 7.68
C ALA A 242 5.49 28.64 6.18
N TRP A 243 6.05 27.63 5.50
CA TRP A 243 5.95 27.47 4.04
C TRP A 243 4.52 27.21 3.55
N TRP A 244 3.58 26.91 4.44
CA TRP A 244 2.16 26.75 4.15
C TRP A 244 1.40 28.09 4.17
N ASP A 245 2.01 29.17 4.66
CA ASP A 245 1.39 30.50 4.76
C ASP A 245 1.63 31.38 3.51
N ASP A 246 2.60 31.03 2.67
CA ASP A 246 2.82 31.66 1.36
C ASP A 246 2.10 30.88 0.23
N ASP A 247 1.98 31.50 -0.95
CA ASP A 247 1.34 30.86 -2.10
C ASP A 247 2.14 29.67 -2.58
N CYS A 248 1.50 28.52 -2.54
CA CYS A 248 2.13 27.27 -2.93
C CYS A 248 1.11 26.22 -3.35
N LEU A 249 1.59 25.26 -4.14
CA LEU A 249 0.82 24.08 -4.50
C LEU A 249 1.07 22.99 -3.46
N GLU A 250 0.03 22.45 -2.83
CA GLU A 250 0.16 21.31 -1.92
C GLU A 250 -0.35 20.02 -2.57
N VAL A 251 0.54 19.03 -2.74
CA VAL A 251 0.23 17.75 -3.38
C VAL A 251 0.29 16.61 -2.38
N PHE A 252 -0.82 15.89 -2.27
CA PHE A 252 -0.97 14.78 -1.35
C PHE A 252 -0.89 13.45 -2.08
N ILE A 253 -0.02 12.54 -1.63
CA ILE A 253 0.24 11.26 -2.29
C ILE A 253 0.30 10.12 -1.28
N ASP A 254 -0.59 9.16 -1.45
CA ASP A 254 -0.62 7.85 -0.80
C ASP A 254 -0.39 6.78 -1.87
N GLU A 255 0.83 6.25 -1.94
CA GLU A 255 1.35 5.47 -3.07
C GLU A 255 0.50 4.24 -3.41
N ASP A 256 -0.01 3.54 -2.40
CA ASP A 256 -0.76 2.29 -2.53
C ASP A 256 -2.27 2.47 -2.27
N ASN A 257 -2.72 3.71 -2.07
CA ASN A 257 -4.09 4.05 -1.69
C ASN A 257 -4.53 3.28 -0.43
N SER A 258 -3.64 3.13 0.54
CA SER A 258 -3.92 2.44 1.81
C SER A 258 -4.77 3.28 2.77
N GLY A 259 -4.76 4.60 2.63
CA GLY A 259 -5.36 5.53 3.58
C GLY A 259 -4.62 5.53 4.93
N GLY A 260 -5.25 6.07 5.97
CA GLY A 260 -4.69 6.10 7.32
C GLY A 260 -3.91 7.36 7.67
N GLU A 261 -3.40 7.40 8.91
CA GLU A 261 -2.65 8.53 9.46
C GLU A 261 -1.23 8.60 8.87
N HIS A 262 -0.75 9.81 8.56
CA HIS A 262 0.56 10.03 7.94
C HIS A 262 1.26 11.34 8.35
N GLN A 263 0.83 11.98 9.43
CA GLN A 263 1.30 13.30 9.84
C GLN A 263 2.80 13.34 10.15
N PHE A 264 3.32 12.26 10.76
CA PHE A 264 4.73 12.13 11.17
C PHE A 264 5.29 10.75 10.81
N ASN A 265 4.79 10.17 9.73
CA ASN A 265 5.23 8.90 9.19
C ASN A 265 5.14 8.97 7.65
N HIS A 266 5.77 8.03 6.96
CA HIS A 266 5.84 8.06 5.48
C HIS A 266 4.81 7.15 4.81
N ASN A 267 3.65 6.91 5.46
CA ASN A 267 2.55 6.18 4.84
C ASN A 267 1.95 6.95 3.65
N ALA A 268 1.97 8.29 3.73
CA ALA A 268 1.65 9.20 2.65
C ALA A 268 2.41 10.52 2.85
N PHE A 269 2.45 11.36 1.82
CA PHE A 269 3.14 12.65 1.84
C PHE A 269 2.19 13.82 1.55
N ALA A 270 2.51 14.99 2.08
CA ALA A 270 1.83 16.27 1.90
C ALA A 270 2.83 17.35 1.42
N TYR A 271 3.26 17.22 0.18
CA TYR A 271 4.32 18.06 -0.38
C TYR A 271 3.82 19.47 -0.69
N HIS A 272 4.40 20.47 -0.04
CA HIS A 272 4.25 21.87 -0.40
C HIS A 272 5.31 22.22 -1.43
N ILE A 273 4.89 22.64 -2.62
CA ILE A 273 5.76 23.05 -3.73
C ILE A 273 5.70 24.58 -3.81
N ALA A 274 6.74 25.24 -3.33
CA ALA A 274 6.87 26.69 -3.36
C ALA A 274 7.10 27.22 -4.78
N LEU A 275 6.91 28.52 -4.97
CA LEU A 275 7.09 29.21 -6.26
C LEU A 275 8.52 29.09 -6.81
N ASP A 276 9.52 28.98 -5.93
CA ASP A 276 10.92 28.77 -6.31
C ASP A 276 11.28 27.30 -6.58
N GLY A 277 10.33 26.38 -6.40
CA GLY A 277 10.48 24.95 -6.63
C GLY A 277 11.00 24.15 -5.44
N ASN A 278 11.20 24.77 -4.27
CA ASN A 278 11.45 24.00 -3.04
C ASN A 278 10.22 23.17 -2.68
N VAL A 279 10.48 21.95 -2.21
CA VAL A 279 9.46 20.98 -1.83
C VAL A 279 9.64 20.62 -0.38
N VAL A 280 8.60 20.85 0.42
CA VAL A 280 8.67 20.75 1.88
C VAL A 280 7.52 19.88 2.40
N ASP A 281 7.83 19.04 3.38
CA ASP A 281 6.85 18.30 4.17
C ASP A 281 7.39 18.10 5.60
N MET A 282 6.56 17.58 6.50
CA MET A 282 6.94 17.19 7.85
C MET A 282 7.69 15.86 7.85
N SER A 283 8.84 15.84 8.51
CA SER A 283 9.60 14.61 8.74
C SER A 283 9.01 13.77 9.87
N THR A 284 9.52 12.54 9.99
CA THR A 284 9.25 11.66 11.15
C THR A 284 9.68 12.24 12.51
N GLU A 285 10.52 13.28 12.50
CA GLU A 285 10.99 14.02 13.69
C GLU A 285 10.10 15.22 14.03
N LYS A 286 8.99 15.41 13.30
CA LYS A 286 8.04 16.52 13.46
C LYS A 286 8.66 17.89 13.17
N THR A 287 9.54 17.94 12.18
CA THR A 287 10.15 19.18 11.69
C THR A 287 10.03 19.24 10.17
N GLY A 288 9.91 20.45 9.62
CA GLY A 288 9.98 20.63 8.17
C GLY A 288 11.29 20.11 7.59
N LYS A 289 11.21 19.46 6.43
CA LYS A 289 12.36 18.92 5.69
C LYS A 289 12.17 19.14 4.19
N LEU A 290 13.27 19.36 3.49
CA LEU A 290 13.29 19.44 2.03
C LEU A 290 13.23 18.06 1.39
N TYR A 291 12.33 17.91 0.43
CA TYR A 291 12.10 16.73 -0.40
C TYR A 291 12.28 17.04 -1.89
N ASN A 292 13.15 18.00 -2.24
CA ASN A 292 13.42 18.45 -3.61
C ASN A 292 13.85 17.34 -4.58
N SER A 293 14.29 16.17 -4.08
CA SER A 293 14.60 15.01 -4.92
C SER A 293 13.37 14.20 -5.35
N HIS A 294 12.21 14.40 -4.71
CA HIS A 294 10.98 13.66 -5.00
C HIS A 294 10.22 14.28 -6.15
N ILE A 295 10.34 15.60 -6.31
CA ILE A 295 9.52 16.38 -7.23
C ILE A 295 10.42 17.29 -8.07
N GLU A 296 10.19 17.24 -9.37
CA GLU A 296 10.72 18.19 -10.34
C GLU A 296 9.56 19.07 -10.82
N SER A 297 9.65 20.38 -10.66
CA SER A 297 8.56 21.30 -11.01
C SER A 297 9.06 22.53 -11.76
N LYS A 298 8.19 23.05 -12.63
CA LYS A 298 8.36 24.36 -13.27
C LYS A 298 7.04 25.09 -13.27
N ASN A 299 7.06 26.36 -12.89
CA ASN A 299 5.93 27.26 -13.03
C ASN A 299 6.25 28.46 -13.92
N ILE A 300 5.23 28.97 -14.61
CA ILE A 300 5.27 30.18 -15.43
C ILE A 300 4.00 30.99 -15.19
N THR A 301 4.18 32.24 -14.75
CA THR A 301 3.09 33.20 -14.56
C THR A 301 2.97 34.16 -15.75
N ILE A 302 1.76 34.31 -16.30
CA ILE A 302 1.42 35.32 -17.31
C ILE A 302 0.16 36.06 -16.85
N GLY A 303 0.31 37.35 -16.52
CA GLY A 303 -0.78 38.09 -15.89
C GLY A 303 -1.03 37.54 -14.48
N ASN A 304 -2.28 37.18 -14.21
CA ASN A 304 -2.73 36.56 -12.95
C ASN A 304 -2.89 35.04 -13.07
N THR A 305 -2.31 34.40 -14.10
CA THR A 305 -2.44 32.96 -14.32
C THR A 305 -1.06 32.31 -14.24
N THR A 306 -0.91 31.36 -13.33
CA THR A 306 0.28 30.51 -13.17
C THR A 306 0.00 29.12 -13.69
N ILE A 307 0.83 28.65 -14.63
CA ILE A 307 0.87 27.23 -15.03
C ILE A 307 1.94 26.54 -14.22
N TRP A 308 1.58 25.48 -13.52
CA TRP A 308 2.49 24.57 -12.84
C TRP A 308 2.56 23.26 -13.58
N GLU A 309 3.76 22.81 -13.89
CA GLU A 309 4.03 21.50 -14.44
C GLU A 309 4.95 20.75 -13.48
N VAL A 310 4.54 19.56 -13.07
CA VAL A 310 5.13 18.84 -11.94
C VAL A 310 5.27 17.37 -12.29
N LYS A 311 6.45 16.82 -12.02
CA LYS A 311 6.77 15.40 -12.10
C LYS A 311 7.11 14.90 -10.69
N MET A 312 6.43 13.83 -10.28
CA MET A 312 6.49 13.31 -8.92
C MET A 312 6.92 11.85 -8.96
N SER A 313 8.06 11.56 -8.33
CA SER A 313 8.46 10.20 -7.99
C SER A 313 7.70 9.74 -6.75
N LEU A 314 7.19 8.51 -6.79
CA LEU A 314 6.39 7.94 -5.72
C LEU A 314 7.25 7.03 -4.85
N TYR A 315 7.05 7.07 -3.53
CA TYR A 315 7.74 6.24 -2.56
C TYR A 315 6.70 5.51 -1.70
N ASP A 316 6.96 4.25 -1.39
CA ASP A 316 6.08 3.46 -0.51
C ASP A 316 6.35 3.77 0.98
N ASN A 317 5.57 3.14 1.84
CA ASN A 317 5.66 3.32 3.30
C ASN A 317 6.94 2.79 3.95
N SER A 318 7.88 2.24 3.18
CA SER A 318 9.23 1.90 3.67
C SER A 318 10.19 3.08 3.65
N TYR A 319 9.77 4.24 3.11
CA TYR A 319 10.60 5.44 3.03
C TYR A 319 11.17 5.82 4.40
N ASN A 320 12.47 6.12 4.41
CA ASN A 320 13.21 6.49 5.60
C ASN A 320 13.95 7.82 5.38
N ASP A 321 13.69 8.80 6.24
CA ASP A 321 14.32 10.12 6.17
C ASP A 321 15.85 10.12 6.20
N HIS A 322 16.44 9.09 6.80
CA HIS A 322 17.89 8.93 7.00
C HIS A 322 18.49 7.81 6.15
N GLY A 323 17.69 7.19 5.28
CA GLY A 323 18.07 6.05 4.45
C GLY A 323 18.21 6.38 2.97
N GLU A 324 18.64 5.38 2.20
CA GLU A 324 18.52 5.40 0.75
C GLU A 324 17.11 4.94 0.36
N ASN A 325 16.42 5.73 -0.44
CA ASN A 325 15.06 5.45 -0.88
C ASN A 325 15.03 5.33 -2.41
N THR A 326 14.32 4.34 -2.93
CA THR A 326 14.13 4.15 -4.36
C THR A 326 12.66 4.39 -4.72
N PRO A 327 12.35 5.22 -5.72
CA PRO A 327 10.98 5.39 -6.18
C PRO A 327 10.37 4.08 -6.68
N VAL A 328 9.07 3.91 -6.45
CA VAL A 328 8.30 2.77 -6.96
C VAL A 328 8.01 2.96 -8.45
N ASN A 329 8.13 1.88 -9.21
CA ASN A 329 7.70 1.87 -10.61
C ASN A 329 6.17 1.75 -10.69
N LEU A 330 5.55 2.63 -11.47
CA LEU A 330 4.11 2.64 -11.70
C LEU A 330 3.70 1.66 -12.80
N SER A 331 2.48 1.15 -12.70
CA SER A 331 1.91 0.22 -13.66
C SER A 331 0.40 0.40 -13.81
N SER A 332 -0.13 -0.03 -14.95
CA SER A 332 -1.56 0.00 -15.27
C SER A 332 -2.38 -0.75 -14.22
N ASN A 333 -3.57 -0.24 -13.91
CA ASN A 333 -4.49 -0.67 -12.85
C ASN A 333 -4.02 -0.42 -11.41
N LYS A 334 -2.84 0.18 -11.18
CA LYS A 334 -2.46 0.63 -9.84
C LYS A 334 -3.41 1.74 -9.36
N ASN A 335 -3.81 1.65 -8.09
CA ASN A 335 -4.52 2.72 -7.41
C ASN A 335 -3.54 3.55 -6.57
N ILE A 336 -3.69 4.87 -6.59
CA ILE A 336 -2.90 5.83 -5.80
C ILE A 336 -3.90 6.76 -5.10
N GLY A 337 -3.72 7.00 -3.81
CA GLY A 337 -4.44 8.03 -3.09
C GLY A 337 -3.87 9.40 -3.46
N PHE A 338 -4.74 10.33 -3.86
CA PHE A 338 -4.30 11.65 -4.33
C PHE A 338 -5.25 12.75 -3.91
N ALA A 339 -4.68 13.89 -3.50
CA ALA A 339 -5.38 15.16 -3.45
C ALA A 339 -4.43 16.27 -3.90
N LEU A 340 -5.01 17.40 -4.27
CA LEU A 340 -4.30 18.62 -4.63
C LEU A 340 -4.94 19.75 -3.87
N ALA A 341 -4.14 20.70 -3.41
CA ALA A 341 -4.61 21.95 -2.85
C ALA A 341 -3.73 23.12 -3.26
N TYR A 342 -4.23 24.34 -3.07
CA TYR A 342 -3.48 25.57 -3.20
C TYR A 342 -3.64 26.37 -1.91
N CYS A 343 -2.51 26.79 -1.34
CA CYS A 343 -2.46 27.78 -0.28
C CYS A 343 -2.47 29.15 -0.96
N ASP A 344 -3.38 30.01 -0.50
CA ASP A 344 -3.71 31.29 -1.11
C ASP A 344 -3.60 32.40 -0.06
N ASN A 345 -2.83 33.44 -0.34
CA ASN A 345 -2.61 34.56 0.56
C ASN A 345 -2.32 35.87 -0.18
N ASP A 346 -3.13 36.90 0.04
CA ASP A 346 -2.91 38.20 -0.58
C ASP A 346 -2.03 39.14 0.24
N SER A 347 -2.24 39.17 1.56
CA SER A 347 -1.71 40.24 2.42
C SER A 347 -1.55 39.90 3.89
N SER A 348 -1.87 38.67 4.25
CA SER A 348 -1.98 38.17 5.61
C SER A 348 -0.65 37.58 6.11
N ILE A 349 -0.51 37.46 7.43
CA ILE A 349 0.64 36.75 8.04
C ILE A 349 0.48 35.23 7.88
N GLU A 350 -0.75 34.74 7.97
CA GLU A 350 -1.11 33.34 7.80
C GLU A 350 -1.90 33.18 6.50
N ARG A 351 -1.90 32.02 5.86
CA ARG A 351 -2.70 31.82 4.64
C ARG A 351 -4.17 32.21 4.84
N GLU A 352 -4.76 32.85 3.84
CA GLU A 352 -6.15 33.32 3.89
C GLU A 352 -7.09 32.18 3.49
N ASN A 353 -6.71 31.46 2.44
CA ASN A 353 -7.50 30.39 1.88
C ASN A 353 -6.68 29.11 1.65
N PHE A 354 -7.39 27.98 1.73
CA PHE A 354 -6.85 26.69 1.36
C PHE A 354 -7.90 25.94 0.55
N ILE A 355 -7.63 25.79 -0.76
CA ILE A 355 -8.59 25.29 -1.73
C ILE A 355 -8.11 23.95 -2.27
N GLY A 356 -8.90 22.90 -2.08
CA GLY A 356 -8.54 21.55 -2.47
C GLY A 356 -9.37 20.93 -3.59
N SER A 357 -8.94 19.76 -4.06
CA SER A 357 -9.53 19.05 -5.21
C SER A 357 -10.59 18.02 -4.84
N ILE A 358 -10.71 17.72 -3.55
CA ILE A 358 -11.62 16.72 -3.00
C ILE A 358 -12.58 17.34 -2.01
N SER A 359 -13.82 16.82 -2.01
CA SER A 359 -14.76 17.15 -0.96
C SER A 359 -14.36 16.42 0.33
N VAL A 360 -14.20 17.19 1.41
CA VAL A 360 -13.89 16.70 2.76
C VAL A 360 -15.10 16.94 3.65
N GLU A 361 -15.63 15.88 4.23
CA GLU A 361 -16.75 15.94 5.16
C GLU A 361 -16.29 16.40 6.55
N GLY A 362 -17.21 17.02 7.30
CA GLY A 362 -16.95 17.50 8.66
C GLY A 362 -16.67 19.00 8.72
N ILE A 363 -16.48 19.48 9.95
CA ILE A 363 -16.19 20.89 10.24
C ILE A 363 -14.72 21.20 9.94
N ASP A 364 -13.82 20.31 10.34
CA ASP A 364 -12.40 20.42 10.07
C ASP A 364 -12.05 19.69 8.76
N LYS A 365 -11.75 20.49 7.73
CA LYS A 365 -11.37 20.01 6.40
C LYS A 365 -9.87 20.11 6.14
N ASN A 366 -9.11 20.78 7.01
CA ASN A 366 -7.66 20.94 6.89
C ASN A 366 -6.92 19.71 7.43
N ARG A 367 -7.26 18.54 6.89
CA ARG A 367 -6.82 17.23 7.40
C ARG A 367 -5.91 16.49 6.42
N GLY A 368 -5.63 17.07 5.25
CA GLY A 368 -4.86 16.43 4.19
C GLY A 368 -3.44 16.06 4.61
N TRP A 369 -2.85 16.83 5.50
CA TRP A 369 -1.52 16.56 6.06
C TRP A 369 -1.52 15.55 7.22
N ILE A 370 -2.68 15.00 7.60
CA ILE A 370 -2.85 14.09 8.74
C ILE A 370 -3.39 12.73 8.31
N ASP A 371 -4.43 12.70 7.46
CA ASP A 371 -5.25 11.51 7.22
C ASP A 371 -5.49 11.26 5.72
N ALA A 372 -4.77 10.29 5.16
CA ALA A 372 -4.84 9.90 3.75
C ALA A 372 -6.18 9.25 3.38
N ASN A 373 -7.03 8.90 4.35
CA ASN A 373 -8.40 8.44 4.07
C ASN A 373 -9.22 9.50 3.33
N ILE A 374 -8.89 10.79 3.49
CA ILE A 374 -9.65 11.83 2.81
C ILE A 374 -9.34 11.88 1.32
N PHE A 375 -8.14 11.47 0.88
CA PHE A 375 -7.68 11.62 -0.50
C PHE A 375 -8.66 10.99 -1.51
N GLY A 376 -8.67 11.49 -2.74
CA GLY A 376 -9.31 10.79 -3.85
C GLY A 376 -8.54 9.53 -4.22
N THR A 377 -8.98 8.84 -5.26
CA THR A 377 -8.30 7.67 -5.82
C THR A 377 -8.02 7.90 -7.30
N LEU A 378 -6.76 7.78 -7.68
CA LEU A 378 -6.33 7.66 -9.07
C LEU A 378 -6.27 6.19 -9.43
N GLN A 379 -6.80 5.81 -10.59
CA GLN A 379 -6.52 4.52 -11.22
C GLN A 379 -5.71 4.77 -12.49
N LEU A 380 -4.51 4.20 -12.54
CA LEU A 380 -3.63 4.31 -13.69
C LEU A 380 -4.16 3.44 -14.84
N ILE A 381 -4.26 4.01 -16.04
CA ILE A 381 -4.72 3.32 -17.26
C ILE A 381 -3.79 3.60 -18.44
N ASP A 382 -3.73 2.66 -19.40
CA ASP A 382 -2.89 2.74 -20.60
C ASP A 382 -3.44 3.59 -21.75
#